data_AF-A0A357LTC9-F1
#
_entry.id   AF-A0A357LTC9-F1
#
_cell.length_a   1.000
_cell.length_b   1.000
_cell.length_c   1.000
_cell.angle_alpha   90.00
_cell.angle_beta   90.00
_cell.angle_gamma   90.00
#
_symmetry.space_group_name_H-M   'P 1'
#
loop_
_entity.id
_entity.type
_entity.pdbx_description
1 polymer ?
#
loop_
_entity_poly.entity_id
_entity_poly.type
_entity_poly.pdbx_seq_one_letter_code
_entity_poly.pdbx_strand_id
1 'polypeptide(L)'
;MRLIIFIIFLQNALAGCSQNISKMSDVALANAAYHHSGPASLSLITMINNGSGTGAHTSVMINASQRIIFDPAGTVRHARLPEKGDVLFGVTPAIEDFYVRAHARKTH
;
A
#
# COMPACT_ATOMS: atom_id res chain seq x y z
N MET A 1 -25.68 0.26 37.81
CA MET A 1 -24.28 -0.22 37.79
C MET A 1 -23.99 -1.25 36.70
N ARG A 2 -24.72 -2.39 36.60
CA ARG A 2 -24.45 -3.45 35.60
C ARG A 2 -24.46 -2.98 34.13
N LEU A 3 -25.41 -2.11 33.75
CA LEU A 3 -25.51 -1.60 32.38
C LEU A 3 -24.34 -0.68 31.99
N ILE A 4 -23.87 0.16 32.92
CA ILE A 4 -22.74 1.08 32.71
C ILE A 4 -21.44 0.29 32.49
N ILE A 5 -21.25 -0.79 33.26
CA ILE A 5 -20.09 -1.69 33.11
C ILE A 5 -20.11 -2.35 31.72
N PHE A 6 -21.29 -2.77 31.24
CA PHE A 6 -21.42 -3.38 29.91
C PHE A 6 -21.09 -2.41 28.77
N ILE A 7 -21.54 -1.15 28.87
CA ILE A 7 -21.27 -0.11 27.86
C ILE A 7 -19.77 0.19 27.80
N ILE A 8 -19.11 0.34 28.96
CA ILE A 8 -17.67 0.61 29.01
C ILE A 8 -16.88 -0.57 28.41
N PHE A 9 -17.28 -1.81 28.70
CA PHE A 9 -16.61 -3.00 28.16
C PHE A 9 -16.76 -3.11 26.63
N LEU A 10 -17.95 -2.81 26.11
CA LEU A 10 -18.24 -2.83 24.67
C LEU A 10 -17.42 -1.77 23.90
N GLN A 11 -17.27 -0.57 24.46
CA GLN A 11 -16.45 0.49 23.85
C GLN A 11 -14.97 0.10 23.77
N ASN A 12 -14.43 -0.54 24.81
CA ASN A 12 -13.05 -1.02 24.81
C ASN A 12 -12.84 -2.19 23.82
N ALA A 13 -13.82 -3.08 23.68
CA ALA A 13 -13.77 -4.15 22.69
C ALA A 13 -13.77 -3.61 21.24
N LEU A 14 -14.55 -2.56 20.95
CA LEU A 14 -14.57 -1.92 19.63
C LEU A 14 -13.29 -1.15 19.29
N ALA A 15 -12.62 -0.56 20.29
CA ALA A 15 -11.37 0.18 20.07
C ALA A 15 -10.24 -0.71 19.50
N GLY A 16 -10.29 -2.03 19.74
CA GLY A 16 -9.33 -2.99 19.18
C GLY A 16 -9.47 -3.27 17.68
N CYS A 17 -10.59 -2.89 17.06
CA CYS A 17 -10.82 -3.11 15.62
C CYS A 17 -10.23 -1.99 14.73
N SER A 18 -9.65 -0.94 15.31
CA SER A 18 -9.03 0.14 14.54
C SER A 18 -7.65 -0.31 14.03
N GLN A 19 -7.53 -0.60 12.74
CA GLN A 19 -6.21 -0.76 12.12
C GLN A 19 -5.45 0.58 12.10
N ASN A 20 -4.15 0.52 12.40
CA ASN A 20 -3.27 1.69 12.33
C ASN A 20 -3.07 2.07 10.85
N ILE A 21 -3.84 3.04 10.37
CA ILE A 21 -3.60 3.67 9.07
C ILE A 21 -2.23 4.36 9.15
N SER A 22 -1.34 4.05 8.20
CA SER A 22 0.00 4.64 8.11
C SER A 22 -0.07 6.16 8.30
N LYS A 23 0.56 6.67 9.36
CA LYS A 23 0.59 8.10 9.73
C LYS A 23 1.70 8.84 9.00
N MET A 24 1.72 8.77 7.66
CA MET A 24 2.61 9.62 6.87
C MET A 24 1.98 11.02 6.76
N SER A 25 2.77 12.07 7.00
CA SER A 25 2.29 13.45 6.87
C SER A 25 2.11 13.83 5.40
N ASP A 26 1.13 14.69 5.11
CA ASP A 26 0.87 15.14 3.73
C ASP A 26 2.07 15.88 3.13
N VAL A 27 2.84 16.58 3.96
CA VAL A 27 4.09 17.24 3.56
C VAL A 27 5.13 16.21 3.11
N ALA A 28 5.28 15.09 3.83
CA ALA A 28 6.21 14.03 3.45
C ALA A 28 5.80 13.36 2.13
N LEU A 29 4.50 13.17 1.90
CA LEU A 29 3.97 12.64 0.65
C LEU A 29 4.21 13.60 -0.52
N ALA A 30 3.95 14.89 -0.34
CA ALA A 30 4.17 15.90 -1.36
C ALA A 30 5.65 15.98 -1.78
N ASN A 31 6.58 15.89 -0.81
CA ASN A 31 8.02 15.90 -1.08
C ASN A 31 8.50 14.65 -1.83
N ALA A 32 7.79 13.54 -1.71
CA ALA A 32 8.11 12.29 -2.41
C ALA A 32 7.38 12.14 -3.73
N ALA A 33 6.50 13.07 -4.11
CA ALA A 33 5.72 12.98 -5.33
C ALA A 33 6.62 12.86 -6.56
N TYR A 34 6.37 11.83 -7.38
CA TYR A 34 7.11 11.61 -8.62
C TYR A 34 6.18 11.81 -9.81
N HIS A 35 6.58 12.69 -10.72
CA HIS A 35 5.91 12.92 -11.99
C HIS A 35 6.61 12.11 -13.08
N HIS A 36 5.86 11.22 -13.73
CA HIS A 36 6.38 10.47 -14.86
C HIS A 36 5.98 11.16 -16.17
N SER A 37 6.86 11.12 -17.18
CA SER A 37 6.67 11.81 -18.46
C SER A 37 5.67 11.15 -19.42
N GLY A 38 5.23 9.93 -19.12
CA GLY A 38 4.26 9.18 -19.92
C GLY A 38 2.83 9.73 -19.81
N PRO A 39 1.92 9.30 -20.72
CA PRO A 39 0.52 9.71 -20.69
C PRO A 39 -0.18 9.20 -19.43
N ALA A 40 -1.34 9.80 -19.11
CA ALA A 40 -2.16 9.31 -18.01
C ALA A 40 -2.59 7.86 -18.29
N SER A 41 -2.41 6.96 -17.33
CA SER A 41 -2.65 5.52 -17.49
C SER A 41 -3.04 4.85 -16.19
N LEU A 42 -3.79 3.75 -16.30
CA LEU A 42 -4.08 2.83 -15.21
C LEU A 42 -3.63 1.44 -15.64
N SER A 43 -2.68 0.87 -14.91
CA SER A 43 -2.05 -0.40 -15.24
C SER A 43 -2.32 -1.41 -14.12
N LEU A 44 -3.02 -2.50 -14.44
CA LEU A 44 -3.14 -3.64 -13.54
C LEU A 44 -1.82 -4.43 -13.58
N ILE A 45 -1.19 -4.59 -12.42
CA ILE A 45 0.05 -5.34 -12.27
C ILE A 45 -0.26 -6.61 -11.49
N THR A 46 -0.04 -7.77 -12.11
CA THR A 46 -0.18 -9.08 -11.46
C THR A 46 1.20 -9.74 -11.40
N MET A 47 1.65 -10.06 -10.19
CA MET A 47 2.92 -10.75 -10.00
C MET A 47 2.68 -12.26 -9.95
N ILE A 48 3.52 -12.99 -10.68
CA ILE A 48 3.52 -14.45 -10.70
C ILE A 48 4.57 -14.96 -9.73
N ASN A 49 4.19 -15.92 -8.89
CA ASN A 49 5.14 -16.63 -8.04
C ASN A 49 6.04 -17.51 -8.93
N ASN A 50 7.35 -17.28 -8.88
CA ASN A 50 8.35 -17.99 -9.71
C ASN A 50 8.55 -19.48 -9.36
N GLY A 51 7.96 -19.97 -8.27
CA GLY A 51 7.92 -21.37 -7.87
C GLY A 51 6.65 -22.09 -8.35
N SER A 52 5.46 -21.55 -8.04
CA SER A 52 4.17 -22.18 -8.38
C SER A 52 3.66 -21.84 -9.78
N GLY A 53 4.12 -20.74 -10.38
CA GLY A 53 3.61 -20.23 -11.66
C GLY A 53 2.20 -19.62 -11.58
N THR A 54 1.65 -19.46 -10.37
CA THR A 54 0.32 -18.88 -10.14
C THR A 54 0.39 -17.40 -9.79
N GLY A 55 -0.71 -16.67 -9.97
CA GLY A 55 -0.84 -15.29 -9.49
C GLY A 55 -0.64 -15.21 -7.97
N ALA A 56 0.32 -14.41 -7.54
CA ALA A 56 0.73 -14.28 -6.15
C ALA A 56 0.27 -12.96 -5.53
N HIS A 57 0.25 -11.89 -6.33
CA HIS A 57 -0.12 -10.55 -5.88
C HIS A 57 -0.71 -9.75 -7.02
N THR A 58 -1.56 -8.77 -6.71
CA THR A 58 -2.08 -7.84 -7.70
C THR A 58 -2.24 -6.45 -7.11
N SER A 59 -1.86 -5.46 -7.90
CA SER A 59 -2.00 -4.04 -7.57
C SER A 59 -2.27 -3.22 -8.82
N VAL A 60 -2.58 -1.94 -8.63
CA VAL A 60 -2.86 -1.01 -9.72
C VAL A 60 -1.87 0.13 -9.66
N MET A 61 -1.09 0.32 -10.73
CA MET A 61 -0.27 1.51 -10.92
C MET A 61 -1.07 2.57 -11.66
N ILE A 62 -1.07 3.79 -11.12
CA ILE A 62 -1.78 4.92 -11.66
C ILE A 62 -0.74 5.98 -12.03
N ASN A 63 -0.72 6.38 -13.30
CA ASN A 63 0.06 7.50 -13.79
C ASN A 63 -0.90 8.65 -14.10
N ALA A 64 -0.84 9.75 -13.33
CA ALA A 64 -1.69 10.92 -13.55
C ALA A 64 -0.91 12.19 -13.17
N SER A 65 -1.46 13.00 -12.25
CA SER A 65 -0.73 14.14 -11.67
C SER A 65 0.54 13.70 -10.96
N GLN A 66 0.65 12.46 -10.52
CA GLN A 66 1.88 11.81 -10.08
C GLN A 66 1.73 10.31 -10.32
N ARG A 67 2.82 9.56 -10.19
CA ARG A 67 2.79 8.11 -10.30
C ARG A 67 2.71 7.47 -8.91
N ILE A 68 1.67 6.68 -8.70
CA ILE A 68 1.38 5.95 -7.46
C ILE A 68 1.05 4.49 -7.75
N ILE A 69 1.12 3.66 -6.71
CA ILE A 69 0.61 2.28 -6.74
C ILE A 69 -0.42 2.15 -5.62
N PHE A 70 -1.61 1.65 -5.96
CA PHE A 70 -2.60 1.21 -5.00
C PHE A 70 -2.42 -0.30 -4.77
N ASP A 71 -2.09 -0.68 -3.53
CA ASP A 71 -1.82 -2.04 -3.10
C ASP A 71 -2.62 -2.37 -1.82
N PRO A 72 -3.86 -2.87 -1.97
CA PRO A 72 -4.74 -3.15 -0.82
C PRO A 72 -4.27 -4.31 0.05
N ALA A 73 -3.31 -5.11 -0.40
CA ALA A 73 -2.76 -6.18 0.42
C ALA A 73 -1.63 -5.70 1.33
N GLY A 74 -1.03 -4.52 1.08
CA GLY A 74 -0.18 -3.81 2.05
C GLY A 74 1.11 -4.55 2.45
N THR A 75 1.64 -5.41 1.59
CA THR A 75 2.74 -6.34 1.95
C THR A 75 4.14 -5.77 1.71
N VAL A 76 4.29 -4.65 0.98
CA VAL A 76 5.60 -4.00 0.77
C VAL A 76 5.77 -2.79 1.65
N ARG A 77 6.75 -2.87 2.57
CA ARG A 77 7.20 -1.72 3.36
C ARG A 77 8.68 -1.48 3.08
N HIS A 78 9.01 -0.30 2.54
CA HIS A 78 10.38 0.13 2.35
C HIS A 78 10.53 1.57 2.83
N ALA A 79 11.64 1.88 3.52
CA ALA A 79 11.92 3.23 4.04
C ALA A 79 11.93 4.35 2.99
N ARG A 80 12.01 4.02 1.69
CA ARG A 80 12.03 4.98 0.58
C ARG A 80 10.70 5.04 -0.17
N LEU A 81 9.69 4.31 0.28
CA LEU A 81 8.39 4.24 -0.36
C LEU A 81 7.33 4.72 0.63
N PRO A 82 7.02 6.03 0.61
CA PRO A 82 5.99 6.57 1.49
C PRO A 82 4.64 5.93 1.19
N GLU A 83 4.02 5.44 2.25
CA GLU A 83 2.74 4.74 2.22
C GLU A 83 1.74 5.52 3.08
N LYS A 84 0.55 5.77 2.55
CA LYS A 84 -0.59 6.31 3.33
C LYS A 84 -1.87 5.56 2.97
N GLY A 85 -2.46 4.89 3.96
CA GLY A 85 -3.47 3.86 3.70
C GLY A 85 -2.84 2.75 2.86
N ASP A 86 -3.46 2.45 1.73
CA ASP A 86 -3.04 1.39 0.79
C ASP A 86 -2.34 1.95 -0.46
N VAL A 87 -1.87 3.21 -0.40
CA VAL A 87 -1.29 3.90 -1.55
C VAL A 87 0.19 4.18 -1.30
N LEU A 88 1.01 3.75 -2.25
CA LEU A 88 2.45 3.97 -2.35
C LEU A 88 2.72 5.17 -3.26
N PHE A 89 3.41 6.18 -2.74
CA PHE A 89 3.72 7.43 -3.44
C PHE A 89 5.17 7.47 -3.94
N GLY A 90 5.44 8.29 -4.95
CA GLY A 90 6.81 8.50 -5.44
C GLY A 90 7.38 7.35 -6.26
N VAL A 91 6.54 6.71 -7.07
CA VAL A 91 6.89 5.48 -7.80
C VAL A 91 7.78 5.80 -9.00
N THR A 92 9.08 5.91 -8.77
CA THR A 92 10.09 6.01 -9.84
C THR A 92 10.26 4.66 -10.57
N PRO A 93 10.87 4.63 -11.77
CA PRO A 93 11.16 3.36 -12.47
C PRO A 93 11.96 2.36 -11.62
N ALA A 94 12.88 2.84 -10.79
CA ALA A 94 13.65 1.99 -9.88
C ALA A 94 12.79 1.41 -8.74
N ILE A 95 11.81 2.17 -8.26
CA ILE A 95 10.85 1.72 -7.26
C ILE A 95 9.87 0.71 -7.86
N GLU A 96 9.36 0.97 -9.06
CA GLU A 96 8.50 0.04 -9.81
C GLU A 96 9.18 -1.32 -9.98
N ASP A 97 10.42 -1.32 -10.46
CA ASP A 97 11.24 -2.52 -10.64
C ASP A 97 11.54 -3.24 -9.32
N PHE A 98 11.81 -2.49 -8.23
CA PHE A 98 11.91 -3.07 -6.90
C PHE A 98 10.61 -3.72 -6.44
N TYR A 99 9.48 -3.05 -6.60
CA TYR A 99 8.16 -3.49 -6.18
C TYR A 99 7.75 -4.79 -6.89
N VAL A 100 7.88 -4.85 -8.22
CA VAL A 100 7.59 -6.06 -9.00
C VAL A 100 8.47 -7.24 -8.57
N ARG A 101 9.77 -7.02 -8.38
CA ARG A 101 10.69 -8.08 -7.97
C ARG A 101 10.49 -8.54 -6.53
N ALA A 102 10.02 -7.68 -5.62
CA ALA A 102 9.75 -8.06 -4.24
C ALA A 102 8.67 -9.16 -4.18
N HIS A 103 7.62 -9.01 -5.00
CA HIS A 103 6.49 -9.95 -5.06
C HIS A 103 6.70 -11.15 -5.98
N ALA A 104 7.70 -11.13 -6.86
CA ALA A 104 8.03 -12.27 -7.73
C ALA A 104 8.93 -13.34 -7.07
N ARG A 105 9.36 -13.16 -5.80
CA ARG A 105 10.30 -14.10 -5.14
C ARG A 105 9.63 -15.42 -4.73
N LYS A 106 10.42 -16.50 -4.68
CA LYS A 106 9.98 -17.86 -4.29
C LYS A 106 9.35 -17.98 -2.89
N THR A 107 9.48 -16.97 -2.02
CA THR A 107 9.07 -17.04 -0.61
C THR A 107 7.73 -16.38 -0.30
N HIS A 108 6.95 -15.96 -1.30
CA HIS A 108 5.60 -15.41 -1.12
C HIS A 108 4.58 -16.25 -1.86
#